data_AF-R7BY66-F1
#
_entry.id   AF-R7BY66-F1
#
_cell.length_a   1.000
_cell.length_b   1.000
_cell.length_c   1.000
_cell.angle_alpha   90.00
_cell.angle_beta   90.00
_cell.angle_gamma   90.00
#
_symmetry.space_group_name_H-M   'P 1'
#
loop_
_entity.id
_entity.type
_entity.pdbx_description
1 polymer ?
#
loop_
_entity_poly.entity_id
_entity_poly.type
_entity_poly.pdbx_seq_one_letter_code
_entity_poly.pdbx_strand_id
1 'polypeptide(L)'
;MAHKFKPSYTSSIAEDIMAERLIRAKAVEFLTEEPMRLKSGLISPVYVDNRKLFYYPEAWSDVIETMASRVEEFDLSFDIVAGVEAAGSMHAAALAPRGAAPIPPAAARHHGAPRSQDLRQPLAY
;
A
#
# COMPACT_ATOMS: atom_id res chain seq x y z
N MET A 1 14.71 -12.50 19.22
CA MET A 1 15.74 -11.69 18.55
C MET A 1 15.04 -10.72 17.62
N ALA A 2 15.25 -9.41 17.78
CA ALA A 2 14.62 -8.42 16.90
C ALA A 2 15.27 -8.52 15.52
N HIS A 3 14.48 -8.83 14.49
CA HIS A 3 14.93 -8.72 13.10
C HIS A 3 15.24 -7.24 12.86
N LYS A 4 16.52 -6.86 12.86
CA LYS A 4 16.93 -5.50 12.49
C LYS A 4 16.46 -5.28 11.05
N PHE A 5 15.61 -4.29 10.85
CA PHE A 5 15.29 -3.78 9.53
C PHE A 5 16.61 -3.40 8.85
N LYS A 6 16.93 -4.08 7.76
CA LYS A 6 18.10 -3.81 6.93
C LYS A 6 17.53 -3.15 5.67
N PRO A 7 17.44 -1.80 5.61
CA PRO A 7 17.05 -1.16 4.37
C PRO A 7 18.11 -1.54 3.34
N SER A 8 17.71 -2.14 2.22
CA SER A 8 18.67 -2.49 1.19
C SER A 8 18.37 -1.78 -0.11
N TYR A 9 18.68 -0.49 -0.18
CA TYR A 9 18.76 0.15 -1.48
C TYR A 9 20.21 0.06 -1.92
N THR A 10 20.45 -0.31 -3.17
CA THR A 10 21.81 -0.38 -3.70
C THR A 10 22.43 1.02 -3.87
N SER A 11 21.64 2.11 -3.73
CA SER A 11 22.07 3.51 -3.85
C SER A 11 21.29 4.45 -2.90
N SER A 12 22.02 5.14 -2.01
CA SER A 12 21.44 6.16 -1.11
C SER A 12 20.88 7.38 -1.86
N ILE A 13 21.42 7.68 -3.05
CA ILE A 13 20.94 8.79 -3.88
C ILE A 13 19.51 8.50 -4.37
N ALA A 14 19.22 7.25 -4.73
CA ALA A 14 17.88 6.86 -5.16
C ALA A 14 16.86 6.96 -4.01
N GLU A 15 17.28 6.63 -2.78
CA GLU A 15 16.46 6.78 -1.58
C GLU A 15 16.08 8.24 -1.34
N ASP A 16 17.07 9.13 -1.37
CA ASP A 16 16.86 10.56 -1.11
C ASP A 16 15.93 11.18 -2.16
N ILE A 17 16.14 10.83 -3.43
CA ILE A 17 15.28 11.29 -4.54
C ILE A 17 13.83 10.80 -4.34
N MET A 18 13.65 9.52 -4.03
CA MET A 18 12.31 8.96 -3.81
C MET A 18 11.64 9.61 -2.59
N ALA A 19 12.34 9.72 -1.47
CA ALA A 19 11.84 10.34 -0.25
C ALA A 19 11.43 11.81 -0.50
N GLU A 20 12.28 12.57 -1.19
CA GLU A 20 11.98 13.94 -1.59
C GLU A 20 10.72 14.01 -2.46
N ARG A 21 10.60 13.12 -3.46
CA ARG A 21 9.43 13.07 -4.35
C ARG A 21 8.15 12.71 -3.60
N LEU A 22 8.20 11.77 -2.65
CA LEU A 22 7.05 11.40 -1.80
C LEU A 22 6.58 12.59 -0.94
N ILE A 23 7.52 13.35 -0.37
CA ILE A 23 7.22 14.55 0.42
C ILE A 23 6.65 15.66 -0.48
N ARG A 24 7.26 15.93 -1.63
CA ARG A 24 6.78 16.93 -2.62
C ARG A 24 5.38 16.61 -3.14
N ALA A 25 5.09 15.32 -3.36
CA ALA A 25 3.76 14.83 -3.75
C ALA A 25 2.72 14.89 -2.62
N LYS A 26 3.13 15.27 -1.40
CA LYS A 26 2.33 15.18 -0.16
C LYS A 26 1.78 13.77 0.09
N ALA A 27 2.43 12.75 -0.47
CA ALA A 27 2.10 11.36 -0.19
C ALA A 27 2.58 10.98 1.22
N VAL A 28 3.63 11.64 1.71
CA VAL A 28 4.08 11.63 3.10
C VAL A 28 4.05 13.07 3.63
N GLU A 29 3.39 13.29 4.75
CA GLU A 29 3.26 14.60 5.38
C GLU A 29 3.69 14.52 6.85
N PHE A 30 4.56 15.45 7.26
CA PHE A 30 4.97 15.64 8.65
C PHE A 30 4.13 16.76 9.28
N LEU A 31 3.36 16.41 10.30
CA LEU A 31 2.40 17.25 11.00
C LEU A 31 2.91 17.51 12.43
N THR A 32 4.03 18.24 12.56
CA THR A 32 4.72 18.43 13.85
C THR A 32 3.95 19.31 14.81
N GLU A 33 3.38 20.40 14.30
CA GLU A 33 2.64 21.38 15.11
C GLU A 33 1.22 20.90 15.45
N GLU A 34 0.55 20.30 14.47
CA GLU A 34 -0.83 19.81 14.60
C GLU A 34 -0.94 18.35 14.17
N PRO A 35 -0.49 17.39 15.01
CA PRO A 35 -0.57 15.97 14.71
C PRO A 35 -2.00 15.48 14.47
N MET A 36 -2.17 14.57 13.53
CA MET A 36 -3.49 14.06 13.17
C MET A 36 -3.90 12.89 14.06
N ARG A 37 -5.17 12.88 14.48
CA ARG A 37 -5.80 11.70 15.09
C ARG A 37 -6.29 10.74 14.01
N LEU A 38 -5.74 9.52 14.01
CA LEU A 38 -6.14 8.43 13.13
C LEU A 38 -7.50 7.85 13.54
N LYS A 39 -8.14 7.11 12.63
CA LYS A 39 -9.41 6.41 12.91
C LYS A 39 -9.32 5.41 14.06
N SER A 40 -8.13 4.88 14.33
CA SER A 40 -7.86 4.01 15.50
C SER A 40 -7.84 4.78 16.83
N GLY A 41 -7.88 6.11 16.80
CA GLY A 41 -7.71 6.98 17.96
C GLY A 41 -6.25 7.36 18.24
N LEU A 42 -5.27 6.73 17.59
CA LEU A 42 -3.85 7.09 17.73
C LEU A 42 -3.58 8.50 17.20
N ILE A 43 -2.67 9.22 17.84
CA ILE A 43 -2.17 10.51 17.37
C ILE A 43 -0.86 10.26 16.64
N SER A 44 -0.75 10.70 15.39
CA SER A 44 0.44 10.51 14.56
C SER A 44 0.96 11.86 14.04
N PRO A 45 2.25 12.15 14.22
CA PRO A 45 2.89 13.31 13.60
C PRO A 45 3.26 13.04 12.12
N VAL A 46 2.98 11.84 11.60
CA VAL A 46 3.21 11.48 10.20
C VAL A 46 1.92 10.94 9.61
N TYR A 47 1.54 11.46 8.45
CA TYR A 47 0.45 10.94 7.64
C TYR A 47 0.97 10.44 6.30
N VAL A 48 0.46 9.29 5.85
CA VAL A 48 0.83 8.69 4.57
C VAL A 48 -0.44 8.39 3.77
N ASP A 49 -0.51 8.90 2.55
CA ASP A 49 -1.57 8.61 1.59
C ASP A 49 -1.00 8.38 0.19
N ASN A 50 -0.57 7.15 -0.07
CA ASN A 50 0.02 6.75 -1.35
C ASN A 50 -0.98 6.78 -2.52
N ARG A 51 -2.28 6.99 -2.28
CA ARG A 51 -3.24 7.19 -3.38
C ARG A 51 -3.00 8.50 -4.11
N LYS A 52 -2.35 9.48 -3.46
CA LYS A 52 -1.97 10.74 -4.10
C LYS A 52 -0.96 10.53 -5.23
N LEU A 53 -0.16 9.46 -5.17
CA LEU A 53 0.87 9.17 -6.18
C LEU A 53 0.29 9.00 -7.60
N PHE A 54 -0.98 8.63 -7.74
CA PHE A 54 -1.62 8.52 -9.06
C PHE A 54 -1.69 9.87 -9.82
N TYR A 55 -1.55 10.99 -9.10
CA TYR A 55 -1.47 12.33 -9.69
C TYR A 55 -0.03 12.80 -9.93
N TYR A 56 0.98 12.05 -9.47
CA TYR A 56 2.41 12.37 -9.54
C TYR A 56 3.18 11.22 -10.21
N PRO A 57 3.15 11.11 -11.54
CA PRO A 57 3.62 9.93 -12.26
C PRO A 57 5.11 9.63 -12.04
N GLU A 58 5.96 10.64 -11.86
CA GLU A 58 7.38 10.42 -11.55
C GLU A 58 7.57 9.74 -10.19
N ALA A 59 6.94 10.27 -9.14
CA ALA A 59 7.02 9.70 -7.80
C ALA A 59 6.40 8.30 -7.75
N TRP A 60 5.31 8.08 -8.49
CA TRP A 60 4.71 6.75 -8.58
C TRP A 60 5.59 5.77 -9.33
N SER A 61 6.23 6.20 -10.43
CA SER A 61 7.16 5.36 -11.18
C SER A 61 8.33 4.91 -10.31
N ASP A 62 8.95 5.81 -9.55
CA ASP A 62 10.05 5.46 -8.64
C ASP A 62 9.63 4.38 -7.63
N VAL A 63 8.42 4.48 -7.08
CA VAL A 63 7.86 3.49 -6.16
C VAL A 63 7.71 2.14 -6.85
N ILE A 64 7.19 2.10 -8.08
CA ILE A 64 7.00 0.86 -8.83
C ILE A 64 8.33 0.23 -9.25
N GLU A 65 9.30 1.02 -9.73
CA GLU A 65 10.63 0.52 -10.06
C GLU A 65 11.34 -0.01 -8.81
N THR A 66 11.22 0.70 -7.68
CA THR A 66 11.78 0.24 -6.40
C THR A 66 11.15 -1.09 -5.97
N MET A 67 9.83 -1.28 -6.14
CA MET A 67 9.17 -2.56 -5.88
C MET A 67 9.71 -3.67 -6.79
N ALA A 68 9.91 -3.41 -8.08
CA ALA A 68 10.47 -4.38 -9.01
C ALA A 68 11.91 -4.78 -8.64
N SER A 69 12.76 -3.81 -8.30
CA SER A 69 14.11 -4.10 -7.84
C SER A 69 14.13 -4.95 -6.56
N ARG A 70 13.13 -4.81 -5.66
CA ARG A 70 13.03 -5.66 -4.47
C ARG A 70 12.66 -7.09 -4.80
N VAL A 71 11.79 -7.30 -5.78
CA VAL A 71 11.45 -8.63 -6.25
C VAL A 71 12.72 -9.36 -6.70
N GLU A 72 13.55 -8.71 -7.51
CA GLU A 72 14.83 -9.25 -7.98
C GLU A 72 15.82 -9.46 -6.84
N GLU A 73 15.98 -8.46 -5.96
CA GLU A 73 16.93 -8.50 -4.85
C GLU A 73 16.65 -9.65 -3.87
N PHE A 74 15.38 -9.89 -3.57
CA PHE A 74 14.96 -10.95 -2.66
C PHE A 74 14.75 -12.29 -3.38
N ASP A 75 15.08 -12.39 -4.67
CA ASP A 75 14.88 -13.58 -5.51
C ASP A 75 13.46 -14.16 -5.38
N LEU A 76 12.47 -13.27 -5.41
CA LEU A 76 11.07 -13.63 -5.23
C LEU A 76 10.51 -14.17 -6.54
N SER A 77 10.21 -15.47 -6.55
CA SER A 77 9.45 -16.10 -7.63
C SER A 77 7.95 -16.09 -7.31
N PHE A 78 7.14 -15.71 -8.29
CA PHE A 78 5.67 -15.72 -8.19
C PHE A 78 5.03 -15.87 -9.56
N ASP A 79 3.88 -16.54 -9.59
CA ASP A 79 3.08 -16.68 -10.82
C ASP A 79 2.10 -15.52 -11.03
N ILE A 80 1.78 -14.78 -9.96
CA ILE A 80 0.68 -13.82 -9.90
C ILE A 80 1.08 -12.62 -9.05
N VAL A 81 0.74 -11.41 -9.52
CA VAL A 81 0.74 -10.18 -8.72
C VAL A 81 -0.70 -9.78 -8.41
N ALA A 82 -1.10 -9.84 -7.14
CA ALA A 82 -2.43 -9.47 -6.69
C ALA A 82 -2.40 -8.18 -5.86
N GLY A 83 -3.26 -7.21 -6.21
CA GLY A 83 -3.39 -5.95 -5.49
C GLY A 83 -4.60 -5.92 -4.55
N VAL A 84 -4.41 -5.38 -3.34
CA VAL A 84 -5.52 -5.18 -2.39
C VAL A 84 -6.42 -4.04 -2.84
N GLU A 85 -7.74 -4.28 -2.89
CA GLU A 85 -8.72 -3.27 -3.25
C GLU A 85 -8.73 -2.11 -2.23
N ALA A 86 -8.71 -0.84 -2.62
CA ALA A 86 -8.70 -0.28 -3.97
C ALA A 86 -7.32 0.24 -4.43
N ALA A 87 -6.52 0.82 -3.54
CA ALA A 87 -5.26 1.46 -3.92
C ALA A 87 -4.17 0.48 -4.38
N GLY A 88 -4.20 -0.75 -3.86
CA GLY A 88 -3.21 -1.78 -4.18
C GLY A 88 -3.37 -2.36 -5.57
N SER A 89 -4.57 -2.35 -6.16
CA SER A 89 -4.81 -2.89 -7.51
C SER A 89 -4.04 -2.11 -8.58
N MET A 90 -3.97 -0.79 -8.48
CA MET A 90 -3.20 0.03 -9.41
C MET A 90 -1.69 -0.22 -9.31
N HIS A 91 -1.16 -0.37 -8.09
CA HIS A 91 0.25 -0.70 -7.90
C HIS A 91 0.57 -2.09 -8.46
N ALA A 92 -0.27 -3.09 -8.18
CA ALA A 92 -0.11 -4.44 -8.71
C ALA A 92 -0.14 -4.46 -10.24
N ALA A 93 -1.09 -3.75 -10.86
CA ALA A 93 -1.20 -3.66 -12.31
C ALA A 93 0.04 -2.99 -12.94
N ALA A 94 0.62 -1.97 -12.28
CA ALA A 94 1.84 -1.32 -12.75
C ALA A 94 3.09 -2.18 -12.54
N LEU A 95 3.13 -2.99 -11.47
CA LEU A 95 4.27 -3.84 -11.14
C LEU A 95 4.34 -5.11 -12.02
N ALA A 96 3.20 -5.73 -12.33
CA ALA A 96 3.18 -7.04 -12.99
C ALA A 96 3.95 -7.13 -14.33
N PRO A 97 3.92 -6.12 -15.23
CA PRO A 97 4.73 -6.14 -16.45
C PRO A 97 6.24 -6.15 -16.21
N ARG A 98 6.69 -5.62 -15.06
CA ARG A 98 8.12 -5.55 -14.68
C ARG A 98 8.62 -6.87 -14.08
N GLY A 99 7.72 -7.69 -13.54
CA GLY A 99 8.04 -8.99 -12.93
C GLY A 99 7.72 -10.21 -13.81
N ALA A 100 7.36 -10.02 -15.09
CA ALA A 100 6.99 -11.08 -16.04
C ALA A 100 5.82 -12.00 -15.64
N ALA A 101 4.96 -11.60 -14.69
CA ALA A 101 3.81 -12.38 -14.23
C ALA A 101 2.46 -11.79 -14.68
N PRO A 102 1.44 -12.62 -15.02
CA PRO A 102 0.10 -12.15 -15.38
C PRO A 102 -0.67 -11.51 -14.20
N ILE A 103 -1.54 -10.54 -14.52
CA ILE A 103 -2.45 -9.88 -13.56
C ILE A 103 -3.81 -10.60 -13.54
N PRO A 104 -4.24 -11.24 -12.44
CA PRO A 104 -5.64 -11.62 -12.29
C PRO A 104 -6.50 -10.39 -11.95
N PRO A 105 -7.76 -10.34 -12.41
CA PRO A 105 -8.68 -9.27 -12.03
C PRO A 105 -8.86 -9.26 -10.50
N ALA A 106 -8.85 -8.06 -9.92
CA ALA A 106 -9.05 -7.86 -8.48
C ALA A 106 -10.33 -8.59 -8.04
N ALA A 107 -10.22 -9.51 -7.08
CA ALA A 107 -11.38 -10.15 -6.49
C ALA A 107 -12.19 -9.08 -5.76
N ALA A 108 -13.24 -8.58 -6.43
CA ALA A 108 -14.27 -7.78 -5.81
C ALA A 108 -14.74 -8.55 -4.57
N ARG A 109 -14.69 -7.90 -3.41
CA ARG A 109 -15.25 -8.46 -2.19
C ARG A 109 -16.67 -8.96 -2.48
N HIS A 110 -16.90 -10.27 -2.37
CA HIS A 110 -18.24 -10.80 -2.23
C HIS A 110 -18.85 -10.13 -0.99
N HIS A 111 -19.82 -9.22 -1.21
CA HIS A 111 -20.78 -8.83 -0.18
C HIS A 111 -21.65 -10.05 0.10
N GLY A 112 -21.14 -10.92 0.95
CA GLY A 112 -21.77 -12.14 1.41
C GLY A 112 -21.34 -12.41 2.83
N ALA A 113 -21.54 -11.45 3.73
CA ALA A 113 -21.67 -11.80 5.13
C ALA A 113 -22.87 -12.77 5.22
N PRO A 114 -22.72 -13.98 5.80
CA PRO A 114 -23.89 -14.79 6.09
C PRO A 114 -24.79 -13.93 6.99
N ARG A 115 -26.02 -13.68 6.54
CA ARG A 115 -27.05 -13.04 7.37
C ARG A 115 -27.12 -13.84 8.66
N SER A 116 -26.69 -13.25 9.78
CA SER A 116 -27.03 -13.77 11.09
C SER A 116 -28.54 -13.82 11.16
N GLN A 117 -29.06 -15.03 11.35
CA GLN A 117 -30.46 -15.34 11.54
C GLN A 117 -31.08 -14.35 12.53
N ASP A 118 -32.22 -13.81 12.13
CA ASP A 118 -33.09 -12.92 12.89
C ASP A 118 -33.46 -13.57 14.24
N LEU A 119 -32.79 -13.17 15.33
CA LEU A 119 -33.22 -13.47 16.70
C LEU A 119 -34.09 -12.32 17.21
N ARG A 120 -35.23 -12.11 16.56
CA ARG A 120 -36.39 -11.42 17.16
C ARG A 120 -37.47 -12.46 17.41
N GLN A 121 -37.37 -13.15 18.55
CA GLN A 121 -38.56 -13.74 19.14
C GLN A 121 -39.34 -12.64 19.83
N PRO A 122 -40.64 -12.43 19.55
CA PRO A 122 -41.47 -11.61 20.40
C PRO A 122 -41.80 -12.39 21.67
N LEU A 123 -41.51 -11.77 22.81
CA LEU A 123 -42.13 -12.11 24.09
C LEU A 123 -43.65 -11.96 23.93
N ALA A 124 -44.38 -13.05 24.15
CA ALA A 124 -45.80 -13.01 24.46
C ALA A 124 -46.05 -13.85 25.70
N TYR A 125 -46.81 -13.26 26.62
CA TYR A 125 -47.31 -13.78 27.89
C TYR A 125 -47.95 -15.17 27.78
#